data_AF-A0A261AA83-F1
#
_entry.id   AF-A0A261AA83-F1
#
_cell.length_a   1.000
_cell.length_b   1.000
_cell.length_c   1.000
_cell.angle_alpha   90.00
_cell.angle_beta   90.00
_cell.angle_gamma   90.00
#
_symmetry.space_group_name_H-M   'P 1'
#
loop_
_entity.id
_entity.type
_entity.pdbx_description
1 polymer ?
#
loop_
_entity_poly.entity_id
_entity_poly.type
_entity_poly.pdbx_seq_one_letter_code
_entity_poly.pdbx_strand_id
1 'polypeptide(L)'
;MIRLSTLFVLLILSSDFGHSSSLVPKPGRMIRKSVLNHIHFHGGITCKYTNEPTINWLELWERDTLTPHDHLSQTVVLDQTVYPYKYDIHATDDGDGLDSNIYSFYLWAEHNCTFNRRTITREVVGAEVVVSETNINIEKSFELFHYGD
;
A
#
# COMPACT_ATOMS: atom_id res chain seq x y z
N MET A 1 52.05 -3.50 -41.42
CA MET A 1 53.44 -3.99 -41.33
C MET A 1 54.29 -2.78 -40.97
N ILE A 2 54.80 -2.58 -39.75
CA ILE A 2 55.80 -3.35 -38.98
C ILE A 2 55.46 -3.27 -37.47
N ARG A 3 55.93 -4.26 -36.74
CA ARG A 3 55.72 -4.62 -35.33
C ARG A 3 56.88 -4.11 -34.44
N LEU A 4 56.65 -4.13 -33.11
CA LEU A 4 57.63 -4.16 -31.99
C LEU A 4 58.39 -2.83 -31.70
N SER A 5 58.69 -2.42 -30.47
CA SER A 5 58.73 -3.09 -29.16
C SER A 5 58.71 -2.07 -28.00
N THR A 6 58.21 -2.57 -26.88
CA THR A 6 58.33 -2.16 -25.46
C THR A 6 59.52 -1.29 -25.04
N LEU A 7 59.24 -0.33 -24.14
CA LEU A 7 60.17 0.03 -23.06
C LEU A 7 59.38 0.33 -21.78
N PHE A 8 59.54 -0.57 -20.82
CA PHE A 8 59.07 -0.51 -19.44
C PHE A 8 60.09 0.35 -18.67
N VAL A 9 59.66 1.42 -18.00
CA VAL A 9 60.48 2.10 -16.99
C VAL A 9 59.65 2.22 -15.72
N LEU A 10 59.99 1.36 -14.76
CA LEU A 10 59.60 1.45 -13.36
C LEU A 10 60.38 2.61 -12.73
N LEU A 11 59.68 3.54 -12.09
CA LEU A 11 60.24 4.40 -11.05
C LEU A 11 59.38 4.21 -9.80
N ILE A 12 59.94 3.48 -8.84
CA ILE A 12 59.42 3.32 -7.48
C ILE A 12 60.19 4.32 -6.59
N LEU A 13 59.46 4.81 -5.58
CA LEU A 13 59.91 5.35 -4.28
C LEU A 13 59.94 6.87 -4.14
N SER A 14 58.90 7.38 -3.49
CA SER A 14 59.10 8.05 -2.20
C SER A 14 57.81 7.99 -1.37
N SER A 15 57.86 7.14 -0.35
CA SER A 15 57.04 7.23 0.85
C SER A 15 57.40 8.51 1.62
N ASP A 16 56.41 9.24 2.14
CA ASP A 16 56.32 9.43 3.59
C ASP A 16 55.04 10.18 4.04
N PHE A 17 54.39 9.54 5.01
CA PHE A 17 53.69 10.10 6.18
C PHE A 17 52.51 11.06 5.99
N GLY A 18 51.33 10.61 6.44
CA GLY A 18 50.26 11.56 6.79
C GLY A 18 48.89 10.96 7.10
N HIS A 19 48.80 10.23 8.22
CA HIS A 19 47.56 9.98 8.98
C HIS A 19 46.55 8.98 8.39
N SER A 20 46.57 7.79 9.01
CA SER A 20 45.46 6.85 9.09
C SER A 20 44.25 7.55 9.72
N SER A 21 43.36 8.08 8.89
CA SER A 21 41.98 8.28 9.29
C SER A 21 41.31 6.92 9.19
N SER A 22 41.16 6.26 10.34
CA SER A 22 40.19 5.17 10.50
C SER A 22 38.86 5.66 9.92
N LEU A 23 38.45 5.10 8.79
CA LEU A 23 37.12 5.30 8.23
C LEU A 23 36.12 4.66 9.19
N VAL A 24 35.83 5.34 10.30
CA VAL A 24 34.61 5.13 11.05
C VAL A 24 33.50 5.40 10.04
N PRO A 25 32.66 4.41 9.68
CA PRO A 25 31.48 4.69 8.89
C PRO A 25 30.68 5.69 9.71
N LYS A 26 30.50 6.91 9.18
CA LYS A 26 29.43 7.79 9.67
C LYS A 26 28.18 6.91 9.73
N PRO A 27 27.46 6.83 10.87
CA PRO A 27 26.28 6.00 10.97
C PRO A 27 25.40 6.39 9.79
N GLY A 28 25.29 5.45 8.84
CA GLY A 28 24.47 5.65 7.67
C GLY A 28 23.11 6.03 8.18
N ARG A 29 22.55 7.10 7.62
CA ARG A 29 21.12 7.34 7.67
C ARG A 29 20.48 5.99 7.33
N MET A 30 19.92 5.31 8.34
CA MET A 30 19.18 4.08 8.12
C MET A 30 18.06 4.48 7.18
N ILE A 31 18.20 4.13 5.90
CA ILE A 31 17.06 4.06 5.02
C ILE A 31 16.27 2.91 5.62
N ARG A 32 15.26 3.24 6.44
CA ARG A 32 14.26 2.26 6.85
C ARG A 32 13.75 1.71 5.52
N LYS A 33 14.11 0.46 5.23
CA LYS A 33 13.65 -0.23 4.03
C LYS A 33 12.14 -0.10 4.06
N SER A 34 11.54 0.60 3.10
CA SER A 34 10.08 0.58 2.94
C SER A 34 9.71 -0.89 2.87
N VAL A 35 9.03 -1.36 3.90
CA VAL A 35 8.58 -2.74 3.93
C VAL A 35 7.32 -2.71 3.09
N LEU A 36 7.43 -3.21 1.86
CA LEU A 36 6.26 -3.35 1.00
C LEU A 36 5.33 -4.34 1.67
N ASN A 37 4.18 -3.85 2.12
CA ASN A 37 3.16 -4.66 2.76
C ASN A 37 2.14 -5.06 1.70
N HIS A 38 1.86 -6.36 1.64
CA HIS A 38 0.86 -6.92 0.75
C HIS A 38 -0.46 -7.06 1.52
N ILE A 39 -1.48 -6.37 1.02
CA ILE A 39 -2.79 -6.31 1.66
C ILE A 39 -3.78 -7.08 0.78
N HIS A 40 -4.49 -8.02 1.39
CA HIS A 40 -5.60 -8.73 0.79
C HIS A 40 -6.85 -8.44 1.63
N PHE A 41 -7.78 -7.69 1.05
CA PHE A 41 -9.03 -7.27 1.69
C PHE A 41 -10.20 -7.83 0.90
N HIS A 42 -10.99 -8.72 1.51
CA HIS A 42 -12.05 -9.44 0.81
C HIS A 42 -13.29 -9.62 1.68
N GLY A 43 -14.43 -9.88 1.05
CA GLY A 43 -15.66 -10.15 1.79
C GLY A 43 -16.92 -10.13 0.94
N GLY A 44 -18.05 -10.27 1.63
CA GLY A 44 -19.39 -10.19 1.06
C GLY A 44 -20.00 -8.80 1.19
N ILE A 45 -20.89 -8.47 0.24
CA ILE A 45 -21.63 -7.22 0.21
C ILE A 45 -23.10 -7.55 0.06
N THR A 46 -23.90 -7.06 1.00
CA THR A 46 -25.36 -7.07 0.91
C THR A 46 -25.90 -5.67 0.69
N CYS A 47 -27.14 -5.58 0.18
CA CYS A 47 -27.85 -4.32 0.09
C CYS A 47 -29.19 -4.46 0.81
N LYS A 48 -29.49 -3.51 1.70
CA LYS A 48 -30.72 -3.55 2.50
C LYS A 48 -32.01 -3.49 1.66
N TYR A 49 -31.95 -2.83 0.50
CA TYR A 49 -33.15 -2.47 -0.29
C TYR A 49 -33.38 -3.35 -1.52
N THR A 50 -32.39 -4.10 -1.98
CA THR A 50 -32.49 -4.89 -3.22
C THR A 50 -31.41 -5.98 -3.28
N ASN A 51 -31.68 -7.02 -4.08
CA ASN A 51 -30.71 -8.04 -4.47
C ASN A 51 -30.23 -7.84 -5.93
N GLU A 52 -30.40 -6.65 -6.49
CA GLU A 52 -29.85 -6.25 -7.80
C GLU A 52 -28.46 -5.59 -7.63
N PRO A 53 -27.59 -5.61 -8.66
CA PRO A 53 -26.27 -4.98 -8.55
C PRO A 53 -26.39 -3.50 -8.22
N THR A 54 -25.61 -3.04 -7.24
CA THR A 54 -25.74 -1.67 -6.73
C THR A 54 -24.42 -0.91 -6.57
N ILE A 55 -23.28 -1.58 -6.68
CA ILE A 55 -21.97 -0.93 -6.56
C ILE A 55 -21.48 -0.51 -7.93
N ASN A 56 -21.15 0.77 -8.06
CA ASN A 56 -20.53 1.33 -9.25
C ASN A 56 -19.00 1.28 -9.13
N TRP A 57 -18.49 1.52 -7.92
CA TRP A 57 -17.06 1.65 -7.66
C TRP A 57 -16.72 1.35 -6.19
N LEU A 58 -15.54 0.77 -5.96
CA LEU A 58 -15.03 0.35 -4.66
C LEU A 58 -13.51 0.47 -4.64
N GLU A 59 -12.97 1.09 -3.62
CA GLU A 59 -11.52 1.23 -3.40
C GLU A 59 -11.15 1.02 -1.94
N LEU A 60 -9.96 0.46 -1.72
CA LEU A 60 -9.31 0.41 -0.43
C LEU A 60 -8.42 1.65 -0.24
N TRP A 61 -8.53 2.25 0.93
CA TRP A 61 -7.80 3.43 1.34
C TRP A 61 -7.15 3.19 2.71
N GLU A 62 -6.02 3.85 2.93
CA GLU A 62 -5.35 3.94 4.23
C GLU A 62 -5.68 5.32 4.84
N ARG A 63 -6.05 5.35 6.12
CA ARG A 63 -6.34 6.57 6.86
C ARG A 63 -5.12 6.99 7.65
N ASP A 64 -4.51 8.05 7.14
CA ASP A 64 -3.50 8.79 7.87
C ASP A 64 -4.08 9.79 8.87
N THR A 65 -3.48 9.86 10.06
CA THR A 65 -3.91 10.79 11.12
C THR A 65 -3.40 12.21 10.88
N LEU A 66 -2.24 12.35 10.24
CA LEU A 66 -1.51 13.63 10.10
C LEU A 66 -1.22 14.03 8.65
N THR A 67 -1.53 13.15 7.70
CA THR A 67 -1.31 13.29 6.26
C THR A 67 -2.63 13.05 5.51
N PRO A 68 -2.74 13.49 4.24
CA PRO A 68 -3.85 13.10 3.39
C PRO A 68 -3.96 11.57 3.35
N HIS A 69 -5.18 11.04 3.32
CA HIS A 69 -5.40 9.60 3.25
C HIS A 69 -4.77 9.02 1.98
N ASP A 70 -4.04 7.93 2.13
CA ASP A 70 -3.29 7.34 1.03
C ASP A 70 -4.17 6.39 0.22
N HIS A 71 -4.35 6.74 -1.06
CA HIS A 71 -4.93 5.84 -2.03
C HIS A 71 -3.87 4.80 -2.41
N LEU A 72 -4.15 3.54 -2.07
CA LEU A 72 -3.20 2.45 -2.28
C LEU A 72 -3.14 2.03 -3.75
N SER A 73 -1.95 1.61 -4.20
CA SER A 73 -1.83 0.89 -5.46
C SER A 73 -2.55 -0.45 -5.31
N GLN A 74 -3.62 -0.67 -6.09
CA GLN A 74 -4.53 -1.78 -5.87
C GLN A 74 -5.10 -2.39 -7.15
N THR A 75 -5.48 -3.66 -7.06
CA THR A 75 -6.34 -4.35 -8.01
C THR A 75 -7.64 -4.71 -7.29
N VAL A 76 -8.77 -4.34 -7.90
CA VAL A 76 -10.10 -4.58 -7.35
C VAL A 76 -10.85 -5.56 -8.25
N VAL A 77 -11.33 -6.66 -7.68
CA VAL A 77 -12.27 -7.56 -8.31
C VAL A 77 -13.61 -7.42 -7.59
N LEU A 78 -14.65 -7.09 -8.34
CA LEU A 78 -16.01 -6.94 -7.85
C LEU A 78 -16.92 -7.91 -8.61
N ASP A 79 -17.41 -8.93 -7.91
CA ASP A 79 -18.35 -9.92 -8.46
C ASP A 79 -19.77 -9.60 -7.98
N GLN A 80 -20.55 -9.02 -8.89
CA GLN A 80 -21.97 -8.74 -8.68
C GLN A 80 -22.89 -9.70 -9.46
N THR A 81 -22.40 -10.89 -9.85
CA THR A 81 -23.18 -11.86 -10.65
C THR A 81 -24.10 -12.75 -9.82
N VAL A 82 -23.72 -13.03 -8.56
CA VAL A 82 -24.48 -13.85 -7.61
C VAL A 82 -24.60 -13.11 -6.28
N TYR A 83 -25.81 -13.00 -5.75
CA TYR A 83 -26.06 -12.40 -4.45
C TYR A 83 -25.88 -13.43 -3.31
N PRO A 84 -25.24 -13.09 -2.17
CA PRO A 84 -24.60 -11.81 -1.85
C PRO A 84 -23.35 -11.57 -2.69
N TYR A 85 -23.12 -10.32 -3.07
CA TYR A 85 -21.98 -9.95 -3.91
C TYR A 85 -20.67 -10.11 -3.17
N LYS A 86 -19.58 -10.14 -3.93
CA LYS A 86 -18.25 -10.34 -3.38
C LYS A 86 -17.30 -9.31 -3.93
N TYR A 87 -16.32 -8.98 -3.11
CA TYR A 87 -15.17 -8.21 -3.53
C TYR A 87 -13.89 -8.89 -3.05
N ASP A 88 -12.83 -8.66 -3.81
CA ASP A 88 -11.49 -9.17 -3.57
C ASP A 88 -10.51 -8.08 -4.02
N ILE A 89 -9.78 -7.50 -3.07
CA ILE A 89 -8.85 -6.39 -3.30
C ILE A 89 -7.46 -6.83 -2.88
N HIS A 90 -6.52 -6.71 -3.81
CA HIS A 90 -5.10 -6.84 -3.54
C HIS A 90 -4.45 -5.46 -3.66
N ALA A 91 -3.86 -4.98 -2.57
CA ALA A 91 -3.19 -3.69 -2.51
C ALA A 91 -1.76 -3.81 -2.00
N THR A 92 -0.97 -2.78 -2.26
CA THR A 92 0.37 -2.63 -1.72
C THR A 92 0.55 -1.26 -1.10
N ASP A 93 1.25 -1.25 0.02
CA ASP A 93 1.61 -0.06 0.78
C ASP A 93 3.12 -0.09 1.07
N ASP A 94 3.82 1.03 0.89
CA ASP A 94 5.26 1.15 1.12
C ASP A 94 5.63 1.61 2.55
N GLY A 95 4.62 1.71 3.43
CA GLY A 95 4.77 1.82 4.87
C GLY A 95 4.24 3.14 5.42
N ASP A 96 3.58 3.07 6.58
CA ASP A 96 3.17 4.25 7.31
C ASP A 96 4.39 5.16 7.56
N GLY A 97 4.20 6.45 7.29
CA GLY A 97 5.15 7.49 7.65
C GLY A 97 5.61 7.38 9.12
N LEU A 98 6.64 8.16 9.48
CA LEU A 98 7.50 7.95 10.65
C LEU A 98 6.84 7.71 12.03
N ASP A 99 5.53 7.90 12.22
CA ASP A 99 4.87 7.98 13.52
C ASP A 99 3.60 7.10 13.75
N SER A 100 3.16 6.26 12.81
CA SER A 100 2.08 5.27 13.08
C SER A 100 2.62 3.85 13.26
N ASN A 101 2.03 3.12 14.22
CA ASN A 101 2.24 1.68 14.40
C ASN A 101 1.00 0.87 14.00
N ILE A 102 -0.02 1.53 13.45
CA ILE A 102 -1.30 0.94 13.09
C ILE A 102 -1.70 1.46 11.71
N TYR A 103 -1.89 0.54 10.76
CA TYR A 103 -2.62 0.78 9.52
C TYR A 103 -4.10 0.93 9.81
N SER A 104 -4.74 1.97 9.26
CA SER A 104 -6.19 2.17 9.39
C SER A 104 -6.86 2.09 8.02
N PHE A 105 -7.22 0.88 7.61
CA PHE A 105 -7.83 0.66 6.31
C PHE A 105 -9.33 0.93 6.31
N TYR A 106 -9.84 1.47 5.21
CA TYR A 106 -11.27 1.56 4.96
C TYR A 106 -11.63 1.40 3.49
N LEU A 107 -12.84 0.92 3.23
CA LEU A 107 -13.41 0.87 1.89
C LEU A 107 -14.24 2.12 1.63
N TRP A 108 -13.93 2.77 0.52
CA TRP A 108 -14.69 3.89 -0.03
C TRP A 108 -15.46 3.39 -1.24
N ALA A 109 -16.77 3.57 -1.24
CA ALA A 109 -17.66 2.97 -2.23
C ALA A 109 -18.62 4.00 -2.82
N GLU A 110 -18.83 3.93 -4.13
CA GLU A 110 -19.96 4.55 -4.82
C GLU A 110 -21.00 3.48 -5.12
N HIS A 111 -22.23 3.69 -4.65
CA HIS A 111 -23.31 2.74 -4.83
C HIS A 111 -24.68 3.42 -4.89
N ASN A 112 -25.67 2.71 -5.44
CA ASN A 112 -27.07 3.13 -5.50
C ASN A 112 -28.01 2.32 -4.60
N CYS A 113 -27.46 1.55 -3.64
CA CYS A 113 -28.21 0.90 -2.57
C CYS A 113 -28.76 1.94 -1.57
N THR A 114 -29.78 2.67 -1.98
CA THR A 114 -30.53 3.68 -1.21
C THR A 114 -32.02 3.47 -1.48
N PHE A 115 -32.89 4.02 -0.63
CA PHE A 115 -34.33 3.80 -0.75
C PHE A 115 -34.89 4.25 -2.12
N ASN A 116 -34.33 5.31 -2.70
CA ASN A 116 -34.76 5.91 -3.96
C ASN A 116 -33.80 5.65 -5.14
N ARG A 117 -32.85 4.72 -5.01
CA ARG A 117 -31.79 4.42 -6.01
C ARG A 117 -30.88 5.61 -6.32
N ARG A 118 -30.83 6.63 -5.46
CA ARG A 118 -29.82 7.69 -5.56
C ARG A 118 -28.43 7.10 -5.36
N THR A 119 -27.51 7.52 -6.22
CA THR A 119 -26.08 7.19 -6.07
C THR A 119 -25.45 8.06 -4.98
N ILE A 120 -24.72 7.43 -4.07
CA ILE A 120 -23.97 8.08 -3.00
C ILE A 120 -22.55 7.51 -2.94
N THR A 121 -21.61 8.29 -2.41
CA THR A 121 -20.22 7.88 -2.20
C THR A 121 -19.86 8.06 -0.73
N ARG A 122 -19.32 7.02 -0.10
CA ARG A 122 -19.00 7.03 1.34
C ARG A 122 -18.09 5.89 1.76
N GLU A 123 -17.63 5.99 3.00
CA GLU A 123 -17.01 4.89 3.73
C GLU A 123 -18.07 3.86 4.13
N VAL A 124 -17.74 2.58 3.94
CA VAL A 124 -18.67 1.46 4.17
C VAL A 124 -18.17 0.42 5.16
N VAL A 125 -16.85 0.25 5.31
CA VAL A 125 -16.24 -0.65 6.30
C VAL A 125 -14.77 -0.25 6.52
N GLY A 126 -14.22 -0.58 7.69
CA GLY A 126 -12.80 -0.41 7.99
C GLY A 126 -12.23 -1.47 8.91
N ALA A 127 -10.90 -1.48 9.02
CA ALA A 127 -10.11 -2.39 9.84
C ALA A 127 -8.79 -1.73 10.25
N GLU A 128 -8.32 -2.02 11.47
CA GLU A 128 -7.03 -1.56 11.98
C GLU A 128 -6.08 -2.75 12.15
N VAL A 129 -4.83 -2.60 11.70
CA VAL A 129 -3.81 -3.68 11.73
C VAL A 129 -2.47 -3.12 12.19
N VAL A 130 -1.71 -3.89 12.97
CA VAL A 130 -0.38 -3.45 13.47
C VAL A 130 0.67 -3.51 12.34
N VAL A 131 1.50 -2.47 12.22
CA VAL A 131 2.49 -2.28 11.14
C VAL A 131 3.59 -3.37 11.08
N SER A 132 3.68 -4.25 12.07
CA SER A 132 4.62 -5.39 12.05
C SER A 132 4.26 -6.49 11.04
N GLU A 133 3.07 -6.44 10.44
CA GLU A 133 2.59 -7.44 9.49
C GLU A 133 2.97 -7.09 8.04
N THR A 134 3.64 -8.02 7.35
CA THR A 134 4.04 -7.85 5.94
C THR A 134 3.03 -8.39 4.94
N ASN A 135 2.15 -9.28 5.42
CA ASN A 135 1.09 -9.89 4.64
C ASN A 135 -0.19 -9.76 5.48
N ILE A 136 -1.00 -8.78 5.12
CA ILE A 136 -2.20 -8.41 5.85
C ILE A 136 -3.39 -9.04 5.12
N ASN A 137 -4.12 -9.91 5.81
CA ASN A 137 -5.29 -10.59 5.26
C ASN A 137 -6.54 -10.25 6.07
N ILE A 138 -7.44 -9.47 5.49
CA ILE A 138 -8.63 -8.94 6.15
C ILE A 138 -9.88 -9.48 5.45
N GLU A 139 -10.66 -10.28 6.17
CA GLU A 139 -12.01 -10.67 5.75
C GLU A 139 -13.07 -9.80 6.44
N LYS A 140 -13.78 -8.98 5.66
CA LYS A 140 -14.83 -8.10 6.18
C LYS A 140 -16.03 -8.02 5.24
N SER A 141 -17.16 -8.57 5.67
CA SER A 141 -18.42 -8.38 4.98
C SER A 141 -19.17 -7.16 5.53
N PHE A 142 -19.94 -6.47 4.70
CA PHE A 142 -20.73 -5.30 5.09
C PHE A 142 -22.08 -5.24 4.37
N GLU A 143 -23.05 -4.59 5.01
CA GLU A 143 -24.34 -4.25 4.40
C GLU A 143 -24.30 -2.79 3.94
N LEU A 144 -24.63 -2.55 2.68
CA LEU A 144 -24.92 -1.22 2.17
C LEU A 144 -26.26 -0.74 2.73
N PHE A 145 -26.22 0.30 3.56
CA PHE A 145 -27.41 1.02 3.99
C PHE A 145 -27.07 2.49 4.27
N HIS A 146 -28.01 3.39 3.98
CA HIS A 146 -27.97 4.79 4.39
C HIS A 146 -29.05 5.03 5.45
N TYR A 147 -28.68 5.66 6.57
CA TYR A 147 -29.62 6.08 7.60
C TYR A 147 -30.01 7.53 7.32
N GLY A 148 -31.30 7.78 7.04
CA GLY A 148 -31.82 9.13 6.79
C GLY A 148 -32.31 9.43 5.37
N ASP A 149 -32.59 8.41 4.56
CA ASP A 149 -33.51 8.54 3.42
C ASP A 149 -34.98 8.67 3.87
#